data_AF-A0A949EAZ1-F1
#
_entry.id   AF-A0A949EAZ1-F1
#
_cell.length_a   1.000
_cell.length_b   1.000
_cell.length_c   1.000
_cell.angle_alpha   90.00
_cell.angle_beta   90.00
_cell.angle_gamma   90.00
#
_symmetry.space_group_name_H-M   'P 1'
#
loop_
_entity.id
_entity.type
_entity.pdbx_description
1 polymer ?
#
loop_
_entity_poly.entity_id
_entity_poly.type
_entity_poly.pdbx_seq_one_letter_code
_entity_poly.pdbx_strand_id
1 'polypeptide(L)'
;MEKEQNNIPKIGDKGVFEVKEDSTLRASEDFKGCEQTIYKDLDIENAPESKDKKEWYGMLGEERVLREPLNKIDIWQKSLQEVVKIVRDNNLVGDLLKWSEVHMRNKAIQMKRKDSDVLIVPATQTLLEAAEIIQIQQEK
;
A
#
# COMPACT_ATOMS: atom_id res chain seq x y z
N MET A 1 7.59 -27.72 -39.02
CA MET A 1 8.12 -27.10 -37.79
C MET A 1 7.91 -25.61 -37.90
N GLU A 2 6.76 -25.13 -37.45
CA GLU A 2 6.48 -23.70 -37.37
C GLU A 2 7.10 -23.16 -36.09
N LYS A 3 7.86 -22.07 -36.21
CA LYS A 3 8.48 -21.39 -35.08
C LYS A 3 7.42 -20.48 -34.46
N GLU A 4 7.05 -20.72 -33.20
CA GLU A 4 6.27 -19.78 -32.41
C GLU A 4 7.05 -18.45 -32.33
N GLN A 5 6.51 -17.42 -32.97
CA GLN A 5 7.00 -16.06 -32.82
C GLN A 5 6.51 -15.52 -31.48
N ASN A 6 7.45 -15.24 -30.58
CA ASN A 6 7.20 -14.53 -29.33
C ASN A 6 6.57 -13.16 -29.64
N ASN A 7 5.27 -13.02 -29.42
CA ASN A 7 4.56 -11.75 -29.47
C ASN A 7 4.87 -10.94 -28.20
N ILE A 8 6.05 -10.33 -28.16
CA ILE A 8 6.36 -9.32 -27.15
C ILE A 8 5.58 -8.05 -27.52
N PRO A 9 4.69 -7.54 -26.64
CA PRO A 9 3.94 -6.31 -26.90
C PRO A 9 4.90 -5.13 -27.11
N LYS A 10 4.64 -4.33 -28.15
CA LYS A 10 5.46 -3.18 -28.55
C LYS A 10 4.79 -1.88 -28.12
N ILE A 11 5.60 -0.84 -27.91
CA ILE A 11 5.12 0.52 -27.62
C ILE A 11 4.14 0.95 -28.71
N GLY A 12 2.92 1.32 -28.32
CA GLY A 12 1.81 1.62 -29.23
C GLY A 12 0.74 0.52 -29.30
N ASP A 13 1.03 -0.69 -28.81
CA ASP A 13 0.01 -1.71 -28.59
C ASP A 13 -0.94 -1.27 -27.47
N LYS A 14 -2.19 -1.73 -27.52
CA LYS A 14 -3.25 -1.33 -26.58
C LYS A 14 -2.83 -1.71 -25.15
N GLY A 15 -2.50 -0.72 -24.32
CA GLY A 15 -2.02 -0.92 -22.94
C GLY A 15 -0.50 -0.85 -22.77
N VAL A 16 0.28 -0.63 -23.83
CA VAL A 16 1.75 -0.48 -23.79
C VAL A 16 2.12 0.94 -24.15
N PHE A 17 2.48 1.73 -23.15
CA PHE A 17 2.87 3.13 -23.33
C PHE A 17 4.34 3.33 -22.98
N GLU A 18 4.98 4.24 -23.71
CA GLU A 18 6.34 4.68 -23.44
C GLU A 18 6.36 5.52 -22.15
N VAL A 19 7.06 5.03 -21.12
CA VAL A 19 7.29 5.82 -19.90
C VAL A 19 8.44 6.78 -20.20
N LYS A 20 8.11 8.04 -20.49
CA LYS A 20 9.10 9.13 -20.57
C LYS A 20 9.38 9.68 -19.17
N GLU A 21 10.52 10.33 -18.93
CA GLU A 21 10.82 10.99 -17.63
C GLU A 21 9.70 11.95 -17.20
N ASP A 22 9.00 12.58 -18.15
CA ASP A 22 7.84 13.44 -17.90
C ASP A 22 6.55 12.67 -17.53
N SER A 23 6.52 11.36 -17.73
CA SER A 23 5.36 10.51 -17.38
C SER A 23 5.31 10.22 -15.88
N THR A 24 6.46 10.30 -15.21
CA THR A 24 6.59 10.28 -13.74
C THR A 24 5.91 11.49 -13.09
N LEU A 25 5.81 12.62 -13.81
CA LEU A 25 5.21 13.86 -13.31
C LEU A 25 3.68 13.85 -13.26
N ARG A 26 2.97 13.06 -14.08
CA ARG A 26 1.49 13.02 -14.04
C ARG A 26 0.94 12.50 -12.71
N ALA A 27 1.64 11.56 -12.07
CA ALA A 27 1.28 11.09 -10.73
C ALA A 27 1.45 12.18 -9.66
N SER A 28 2.26 13.22 -9.91
CA SER A 28 2.39 14.36 -9.00
C SER A 28 1.34 15.45 -9.25
N GLU A 29 0.88 15.62 -10.50
CA GLU A 29 -0.09 16.66 -10.87
C GLU A 29 -1.54 16.29 -10.52
N ASP A 30 -1.92 15.01 -10.60
CA ASP A 30 -3.23 14.52 -10.12
C ASP A 30 -3.33 14.55 -8.58
N PHE A 31 -2.19 14.74 -7.88
CA PHE A 31 -2.08 14.80 -6.42
C PHE A 31 -1.67 16.20 -5.91
N LYS A 32 -2.09 17.27 -6.60
CA LYS A 32 -1.98 18.66 -6.10
C LYS A 32 -2.77 18.83 -4.80
N GLY A 33 -2.14 18.51 -3.67
CA GLY A 33 -2.73 18.56 -2.33
C GLY A 33 -2.12 17.58 -1.33
N CYS A 34 -1.35 16.59 -1.79
CA CYS A 34 -0.55 15.74 -0.91
C CYS A 34 0.85 16.35 -0.80
N GLU A 35 1.12 17.06 0.29
CA GLU A 35 2.47 17.00 0.86
C GLU A 35 2.90 15.54 0.83
N GLN A 36 4.11 15.23 0.34
CA GLN A 36 4.59 13.85 0.26
C GLN A 36 4.35 13.16 1.60
N THR A 37 3.31 12.33 1.68
CA THR A 37 2.98 11.63 2.91
C THR A 37 4.06 10.55 3.05
N ILE A 38 4.89 10.72 4.07
CA ILE A 38 6.01 9.84 4.37
C ILE A 38 5.55 8.87 5.46
N TYR A 39 5.97 7.61 5.39
CA TYR A 39 5.81 6.70 6.53
C TYR A 39 6.55 7.27 7.74
N LYS A 40 5.80 7.74 8.73
CA LYS A 40 6.36 8.07 10.04
C LYS A 40 6.70 6.76 10.75
N ASP A 41 7.86 6.74 11.42
CA ASP A 41 8.29 5.64 12.30
C ASP A 41 8.48 4.26 11.64
N LEU A 42 8.83 4.25 10.35
CA LEU A 42 9.17 3.01 9.66
C LEU A 42 10.55 2.48 10.10
N ASP A 43 10.57 1.36 10.80
CA ASP A 43 11.82 0.69 11.20
C ASP A 43 12.42 -0.12 10.04
N ILE A 44 13.16 0.59 9.19
CA ILE A 44 13.84 -0.01 8.02
C ILE A 44 15.03 -0.87 8.45
N GLU A 45 15.74 -0.47 9.50
CA GLU A 45 16.98 -1.12 9.94
C GLU A 45 16.70 -2.55 10.43
N ASN A 46 15.69 -2.70 11.29
CA ASN A 46 15.32 -3.99 11.87
C ASN A 46 14.30 -4.77 11.05
N ALA A 47 13.90 -4.26 9.87
CA ALA A 47 12.95 -4.95 9.01
C ALA A 47 13.47 -6.36 8.64
N PRO A 48 12.71 -7.43 8.96
CA PRO A 48 13.13 -8.79 8.69
C PRO A 48 13.13 -9.05 7.19
N GLU A 49 14.27 -9.42 6.63
CA GLU A 49 14.35 -9.74 5.21
C GLU A 49 13.76 -11.12 4.94
N SER A 50 12.97 -11.22 3.86
CA SER A 50 12.54 -12.54 3.39
C SER A 50 13.75 -13.33 2.89
N LYS A 51 13.83 -14.62 3.25
CA LYS A 51 14.93 -15.52 2.89
C LYS A 51 14.91 -15.86 1.40
N ASP A 52 13.70 -15.91 0.83
CA ASP A 52 13.50 -16.19 -0.59
C ASP A 52 12.30 -15.44 -1.18
N LYS A 53 12.08 -15.63 -2.49
CA LYS A 53 10.96 -15.04 -3.24
C LYS A 53 9.61 -15.60 -2.81
N LYS A 54 9.53 -16.86 -2.39
CA LYS A 54 8.27 -17.51 -1.98
C LYS A 54 7.78 -16.89 -0.67
N GLU A 55 8.67 -16.70 0.28
CA GLU A 55 8.39 -16.00 1.53
C GLU A 55 7.96 -14.55 1.24
N TRP A 56 8.66 -13.86 0.33
CA TRP A 56 8.28 -12.51 -0.09
C TRP A 56 6.84 -12.44 -0.65
N TYR A 57 6.50 -13.31 -1.60
CA TYR A 57 5.15 -13.36 -2.15
C TYR A 57 4.10 -13.78 -1.11
N GLY A 58 4.47 -14.60 -0.13
CA GLY A 58 3.63 -14.92 1.02
C GLY A 58 3.27 -13.68 1.84
N MET A 59 4.25 -12.83 2.15
CA MET A 59 4.05 -11.59 2.90
C MET A 59 3.18 -10.57 2.15
N LEU A 60 3.34 -10.45 0.83
CA LEU A 60 2.47 -9.63 -0.02
C LEU A 60 1.06 -10.20 -0.12
N GLY A 61 0.93 -11.53 -0.13
CA GLY A 61 -0.35 -12.23 -0.12
C GLY A 61 -1.13 -11.99 1.17
N GLU A 62 -0.45 -12.06 2.33
CA GLU A 62 -1.02 -11.76 3.65
C GLU A 62 -1.61 -10.34 3.68
N GLU A 63 -0.82 -9.34 3.26
CA GLU A 63 -1.27 -7.95 3.19
C GLU A 63 -2.51 -7.80 2.30
N ARG A 64 -2.52 -8.45 1.14
CA ARG A 64 -3.65 -8.39 0.20
C ARG A 64 -4.94 -8.95 0.81
N VAL A 65 -4.86 -10.08 1.51
CA VAL A 65 -6.02 -10.72 2.16
C VAL A 65 -6.60 -9.80 3.23
N LEU A 66 -5.73 -9.21 4.06
CA LEU A 66 -6.15 -8.26 5.11
C LEU A 66 -6.70 -6.94 4.53
N ARG A 67 -6.18 -6.52 3.38
CA ARG A 67 -6.64 -5.31 2.70
C ARG A 67 -8.00 -5.45 2.03
N GLU A 68 -8.35 -6.66 1.58
CA GLU A 68 -9.59 -6.91 0.84
C GLU A 68 -10.87 -6.46 1.58
N PRO A 69 -11.10 -6.78 2.86
CA PRO A 69 -12.27 -6.27 3.58
C PRO A 69 -12.21 -4.75 3.79
N LEU A 70 -11.03 -4.17 3.99
CA LEU A 70 -10.83 -2.71 4.17
C LEU A 70 -11.10 -1.92 2.88
N ASN A 71 -10.95 -2.54 1.71
CA ASN A 71 -11.30 -1.89 0.44
C ASN A 71 -12.82 -1.76 0.22
N LYS A 72 -13.64 -2.44 1.02
CA LYS A 72 -15.11 -2.41 0.90
C LYS A 72 -15.73 -1.24 1.67
N ILE A 73 -14.98 -0.58 2.54
CA ILE A 73 -15.47 0.58 3.28
C ILE A 73 -15.24 1.87 2.48
N ASP A 74 -16.27 2.72 2.45
CA ASP A 74 -16.16 4.04 1.83
C ASP A 74 -15.48 5.02 2.79
N ILE A 75 -14.22 5.33 2.48
CA ILE A 75 -13.41 6.31 3.21
C ILE A 75 -13.29 7.64 2.45
N TRP A 76 -13.91 7.77 1.27
CA TRP A 76 -13.78 8.97 0.45
C TRP A 76 -14.48 10.16 1.11
N GLN A 77 -13.76 11.28 1.23
CA GLN A 77 -14.24 12.51 1.87
C GLN A 77 -14.75 12.32 3.31
N LYS A 78 -14.33 11.25 3.99
CA LYS A 78 -14.62 11.02 5.41
C LYS A 78 -13.53 11.61 6.27
N SER A 79 -13.94 12.18 7.40
CA SER A 79 -13.02 12.50 8.48
C SER A 79 -12.45 11.23 9.11
N LEU A 80 -11.30 11.36 9.77
CA LEU A 80 -10.63 10.25 10.43
C LEU A 80 -11.53 9.55 11.48
N GLN A 81 -12.32 10.32 12.23
CA GLN A 81 -13.26 9.78 13.22
C GLN A 81 -14.43 9.02 12.57
N GLU A 82 -14.89 9.46 11.40
CA GLU A 82 -15.89 8.72 10.61
C GLU A 82 -15.32 7.39 10.11
N VAL A 83 -14.07 7.37 9.64
CA VAL A 83 -13.41 6.14 9.21
C VAL A 83 -13.25 5.16 10.38
N VAL A 84 -12.79 5.63 11.55
CA VAL A 84 -12.71 4.82 12.77
C VAL A 84 -14.07 4.23 13.13
N LYS A 85 -15.14 5.02 13.05
CA LYS A 85 -16.50 4.56 13.31
C LYS A 85 -16.93 3.48 12.29
N ILE A 86 -16.70 3.71 11.00
CA ILE A 86 -17.04 2.75 9.94
C ILE A 86 -16.33 1.41 10.15
N VAL A 87 -15.03 1.44 10.48
CA VAL A 87 -14.24 0.22 10.77
C VAL A 87 -14.85 -0.56 11.93
N ARG A 88 -15.25 0.14 13.01
CA ARG A 88 -15.91 -0.47 14.17
C ARG A 88 -17.28 -1.04 13.81
N ASP A 89 -18.11 -0.28 13.13
CA ASP A 89 -19.48 -0.66 12.74
C ASP A 89 -19.46 -1.91 11.81
N ASN A 90 -18.40 -2.10 11.04
CA ASN A 90 -18.21 -3.25 10.15
C ASN A 90 -17.42 -4.41 10.79
N ASN A 91 -17.08 -4.34 12.09
CA ASN A 91 -16.25 -5.34 12.79
C ASN A 91 -14.86 -5.59 12.15
N LEU A 92 -14.27 -4.56 11.53
CA LEU A 92 -12.99 -4.66 10.81
C LEU A 92 -11.78 -4.22 11.65
N VAL A 93 -11.96 -4.04 12.97
CA VAL A 93 -10.89 -3.57 13.87
C VAL A 93 -9.67 -4.49 13.82
N GLY A 94 -9.88 -5.80 13.92
CA GLY A 94 -8.80 -6.79 13.88
C GLY A 94 -8.06 -6.77 12.53
N ASP A 95 -8.80 -6.72 11.43
CA ASP A 95 -8.23 -6.65 10.08
C ASP A 95 -7.43 -5.38 9.87
N LEU A 96 -7.92 -4.22 10.34
CA LEU A 96 -7.23 -2.94 10.22
C LEU A 96 -5.91 -2.93 10.99
N LEU A 97 -5.92 -3.37 12.25
CA LEU A 97 -4.72 -3.41 13.09
C LEU A 97 -3.69 -4.41 12.56
N LYS A 98 -4.14 -5.58 12.10
CA LYS A 98 -3.20 -6.56 11.52
C LYS A 98 -2.67 -6.09 10.18
N TRP A 99 -3.52 -5.49 9.35
CA TRP A 99 -3.10 -4.91 8.07
C TRP A 99 -2.07 -3.81 8.28
N SER A 100 -2.26 -2.88 9.23
CA SER A 100 -1.33 -1.78 9.45
C SER A 100 0.06 -2.29 9.83
N GLU A 101 0.15 -3.28 10.74
CA GLU A 101 1.40 -3.93 11.12
C GLU A 101 2.10 -4.58 9.91
N VAL A 102 1.36 -5.41 9.15
CA VAL A 102 1.90 -6.13 7.99
C VAL A 102 2.32 -5.16 6.89
N HIS A 103 1.53 -4.11 6.64
CA HIS A 103 1.81 -3.08 5.65
C HIS A 103 3.11 -2.32 5.99
N MET A 104 3.26 -1.85 7.22
CA MET A 104 4.47 -1.16 7.68
C MET A 104 5.70 -2.08 7.56
N ARG A 105 5.58 -3.34 7.99
CA ARG A 105 6.67 -4.33 7.84
C ARG A 105 7.05 -4.55 6.36
N ASN A 106 6.07 -4.76 5.48
CA ASN A 106 6.32 -4.97 4.05
C ASN A 106 6.98 -3.76 3.40
N LYS A 107 6.56 -2.54 3.79
CA LYS A 107 7.14 -1.29 3.29
C LYS A 107 8.57 -1.09 3.77
N ALA A 108 8.86 -1.39 5.03
CA ALA A 108 10.21 -1.36 5.56
C ALA A 108 11.16 -2.29 4.78
N ILE A 109 10.71 -3.49 4.43
CA ILE A 109 11.46 -4.46 3.62
C ILE A 109 11.69 -3.94 2.20
N GLN A 110 10.65 -3.39 1.54
CA GLN A 110 10.77 -2.81 0.20
C GLN A 110 11.79 -1.69 0.16
N MET A 111 11.75 -0.81 1.17
CA MET A 111 12.71 0.29 1.28
C MET A 111 14.13 -0.21 1.58
N LYS A 112 14.29 -1.20 2.46
CA LYS A 112 15.60 -1.82 2.74
C LYS A 112 16.23 -2.43 1.49
N ARG A 113 15.41 -3.03 0.63
CA ARG A 113 15.81 -3.60 -0.68
C ARG A 113 16.05 -2.55 -1.77
N LYS A 114 15.73 -1.28 -1.52
CA LYS A 114 15.72 -0.19 -2.50
C LYS A 114 14.74 -0.45 -3.67
N ASP A 115 13.67 -1.22 -3.40
CA ASP A 115 12.61 -1.56 -4.36
C ASP A 115 11.45 -0.55 -4.33
N SER A 116 11.47 0.45 -3.44
CA SER A 116 10.41 1.46 -3.32
C SER A 116 10.96 2.80 -2.83
N ASP A 117 10.48 3.87 -3.47
CA ASP A 117 10.59 5.23 -2.94
C ASP A 117 9.51 5.53 -1.90
N VAL A 118 9.71 6.60 -1.13
CA VAL A 118 8.89 7.00 0.02
C VAL A 118 7.62 7.71 -0.45
N LEU A 119 6.62 6.93 -0.85
CA LEU A 119 5.28 7.45 -1.15
C LEU A 119 4.22 6.56 -0.50
N ILE A 120 3.33 7.17 0.28
CA ILE A 120 2.10 6.54 0.75
C ILE A 120 0.89 7.19 0.07
N VAL A 121 -0.02 6.36 -0.42
CA VAL A 121 -1.27 6.84 -1.04
C VAL A 121 -2.23 7.34 0.06
N PRO A 122 -3.01 8.42 -0.15
CA PRO A 122 -3.88 9.00 0.88
C PRO A 122 -4.83 8.01 1.56
N ALA A 123 -5.45 7.12 0.79
CA ALA A 123 -6.32 6.06 1.33
C ALA A 123 -5.60 5.15 2.33
N THR A 124 -4.31 4.86 2.09
CA THR A 124 -3.47 4.08 2.98
C THR A 124 -3.14 4.90 4.23
N GLN A 125 -2.79 6.18 4.08
CA GLN A 125 -2.52 7.09 5.20
C GLN A 125 -3.71 7.17 6.16
N THR A 126 -4.91 7.42 5.64
CA THR A 126 -6.13 7.50 6.47
C THR A 126 -6.38 6.23 7.27
N LEU A 127 -6.10 5.07 6.69
CA LEU A 127 -6.29 3.79 7.37
C LEU A 127 -5.20 3.51 8.42
N LEU A 128 -3.95 3.92 8.17
CA LEU A 128 -2.89 3.85 9.20
C LEU A 128 -3.20 4.77 10.39
N GLU A 129 -3.61 6.01 10.13
CA GLU A 129 -4.01 6.95 11.20
C GLU A 129 -5.23 6.43 11.98
N ALA A 130 -6.19 5.79 11.30
CA ALA A 130 -7.34 5.19 11.96
C ALA A 130 -6.91 4.02 12.86
N ALA A 131 -5.95 3.21 12.41
CA ALA A 131 -5.38 2.11 13.19
C ALA A 131 -4.69 2.64 14.46
N GLU A 132 -3.88 3.69 14.34
CA GLU A 132 -3.19 4.33 15.46
C GLU A 132 -4.17 4.84 16.54
N ILE A 133 -5.24 5.54 16.12
CA ILE A 133 -6.28 6.00 17.05
C ILE A 133 -6.93 4.84 17.79
N ILE A 134 -7.28 3.77 17.06
CA ILE A 134 -7.93 2.60 17.65
C ILE A 134 -6.98 1.92 18.66
N GLN A 135 -5.70 1.78 18.33
CA GLN A 135 -4.69 1.19 19.21
C GLN A 135 -4.55 1.98 20.53
N ILE A 136 -4.37 3.30 20.44
CA ILE A 136 -4.27 4.19 21.61
C ILE A 136 -5.53 4.11 22.50
N GLN A 137 -6.71 3.91 21.89
CA GLN A 137 -7.97 3.78 22.61
C GLN A 137 -8.14 2.42 23.31
N GLN A 138 -7.46 1.36 22.85
CA GLN A 138 -7.50 0.04 23.48
C GLN A 138 -6.53 -0.08 24.66
N GLU A 139 -5.48 0.73 24.69
CA GLU A 139 -4.47 0.77 25.76
C GLU A 139 -4.87 1.65 26.96
N LYS A 140 -6.05 2.29 26.90
CA LYS A 140 -6.63 3.13 27.96
C LYS A 140 -7.78 2.42 28.67
#